data_AF-A0A261WEI3-F1
#
_entry.id   AF-A0A261WEI3-F1
#
_cell.length_a   1.000
_cell.length_b   1.000
_cell.length_c   1.000
_cell.angle_alpha   90.00
_cell.angle_beta   90.00
_cell.angle_gamma   90.00
#
_symmetry.space_group_name_H-M   'P 1'
#
loop_
_entity.id
_entity.type
_entity.pdbx_description
1 polymer ?
#
loop_
_entity_poly.entity_id
_entity_poly.type
_entity_poly.pdbx_seq_one_letter_code
_entity_poly.pdbx_strand_id
1 'polypeptide(L)'
;MYLLEPPTKSAGRYEMPTLTRVALGQMAKDKYPLNSGWALAWAMTDPNISRRKPIVRCSDLFQRLFKAEYTQRYPGGLKVLNNKTRLRITYPASSPYLDVPPIPVGDLPDVSVTSGIRKKLQPIVEECTELLTPFSRYVGRNVETPDKYDALEGLLLLPIFLWPEYAKHELEKLQSDVDSDAIALTFNDLAQRFKSDGALPRNQITALARVLEGLNIGMEPDVLAGSRAKTEEHVVLFETEPDEPALRATTDYSVALTTLDIATSVAASGGTNQAQSALLDQHIDSWTHFSVTHRKRLKAYQLLQRLQPPTLSSLKKRIAALQHDEKRTIGYFLAQLAQADGTVTPQHVKLLERAYKALQLDTTSLYSDLHGAASSASGGIISARRSLPASTGADGKRQGSGIVLDMHKVAQLQRETAAVSALLANVFKGDQEDEQISAEATAQNASDAETHLYGLDTEHSAFLRLLVSRNAWTRQALENATATMDLMLDGALEQINDMAFELFDMPVSEGDDPIEINPDILSELTL
;
A
#
# COMPACT_ATOMS: atom_id res chain seq x y z
N MET A 1 -33.60 -27.93 19.02
CA MET A 1 -33.81 -26.86 18.02
C MET A 1 -32.55 -26.06 17.76
N TYR A 2 -31.89 -25.49 18.77
CA TYR A 2 -30.69 -24.65 18.58
C TYR A 2 -29.43 -25.39 18.10
N LEU A 3 -29.43 -26.72 18.12
CA LEU A 3 -28.36 -27.57 17.56
C LEU A 3 -28.41 -27.68 16.03
N LEU A 4 -29.49 -27.21 15.40
CA LEU A 4 -29.64 -27.12 13.95
C LEU A 4 -29.32 -25.69 13.49
N GLU A 5 -29.00 -25.52 12.21
CA GLU A 5 -28.85 -24.19 11.63
C GLU A 5 -30.17 -23.40 11.70
N PRO A 6 -30.11 -22.09 12.01
CA PRO A 6 -31.30 -21.26 12.09
C PRO A 6 -31.96 -21.09 10.72
N PRO A 7 -33.29 -20.96 10.64
CA PRO A 7 -33.97 -20.66 9.38
C PRO A 7 -33.55 -19.27 8.88
N THR A 8 -33.06 -19.20 7.65
CA THR A 8 -32.52 -17.98 7.02
C THR A 8 -33.59 -17.01 6.51
N LYS A 9 -34.88 -17.36 6.62
CA LYS A 9 -35.97 -16.52 6.13
C LYS A 9 -36.29 -15.41 7.14
N SER A 10 -36.11 -14.16 6.73
CA SER A 10 -36.59 -12.95 7.41
C SER A 10 -38.11 -13.07 7.67
N ALA A 11 -38.52 -13.25 8.92
CA ALA A 11 -39.91 -12.98 9.30
C ALA A 11 -40.16 -11.46 9.36
N GLY A 12 -41.43 -11.08 9.39
CA GLY A 12 -41.93 -9.73 9.09
C GLY A 12 -41.22 -8.56 9.77
N ARG A 13 -41.42 -7.36 9.22
CA ARG A 13 -40.78 -6.09 9.66
C ARG A 13 -40.97 -5.72 11.14
N TYR A 14 -41.87 -6.39 11.85
CA TYR A 14 -42.36 -5.94 13.16
C TYR A 14 -41.93 -6.83 14.33
N GLU A 15 -41.58 -8.10 14.11
CA GLU A 15 -41.23 -9.02 15.20
C GLU A 15 -40.29 -10.13 14.74
N MET A 16 -39.38 -10.56 15.63
CA MET A 16 -38.56 -11.75 15.41
C MET A 16 -39.43 -13.00 15.21
N PRO A 17 -39.08 -13.89 14.27
CA PRO A 17 -39.81 -15.14 14.08
C PRO A 17 -39.92 -15.94 15.39
N THR A 18 -41.09 -16.52 15.63
CA THR A 18 -41.38 -17.30 16.84
C THR A 18 -40.37 -18.41 17.06
N LEU A 19 -40.00 -19.14 16.01
CA LEU A 19 -39.00 -20.21 16.07
C LEU A 19 -37.63 -19.70 16.53
N THR A 20 -37.20 -18.53 16.05
CA THR A 20 -35.95 -17.88 16.47
C THR A 20 -36.02 -17.49 17.94
N ARG A 21 -37.13 -16.86 18.39
CA ARG A 21 -37.33 -16.50 19.81
C ARG A 21 -37.30 -17.73 20.73
N VAL A 22 -37.97 -18.82 20.33
CA VAL A 22 -37.99 -20.09 21.09
C VAL A 22 -36.59 -20.71 21.16
N ALA A 23 -35.87 -20.79 20.06
CA ALA A 23 -34.53 -21.36 20.03
C ALA A 23 -33.54 -20.56 20.88
N LEU A 24 -33.57 -19.23 20.79
CA LEU A 24 -32.72 -18.35 21.61
C LEU A 24 -33.07 -18.44 23.10
N GLY A 25 -34.37 -18.53 23.45
CA GLY A 25 -34.81 -18.77 24.82
C GLY A 25 -34.33 -20.11 25.38
N GLN A 26 -34.36 -21.17 24.57
CA GLN A 26 -33.82 -22.48 24.93
C GLN A 26 -32.30 -22.43 25.15
N MET A 27 -31.55 -21.74 24.29
CA MET A 27 -30.09 -21.55 24.46
C MET A 27 -29.75 -20.88 25.79
N ALA A 28 -30.52 -19.86 26.18
CA ALA A 28 -30.34 -19.16 27.47
C ALA A 28 -30.65 -20.06 28.68
N LYS A 29 -31.68 -20.91 28.56
CA LYS A 29 -32.04 -21.89 29.60
C LYS A 29 -30.94 -22.95 29.78
N ASP A 30 -30.42 -23.47 28.67
CA ASP A 30 -29.40 -24.52 28.63
C ASP A 30 -27.97 -23.97 28.84
N LYS A 31 -27.83 -22.64 29.00
CA LYS A 31 -26.55 -21.91 29.11
C LYS A 31 -25.61 -22.19 27.93
N TYR A 32 -26.18 -22.49 26.77
CA TYR A 32 -25.44 -22.71 25.54
C TYR A 32 -25.01 -21.36 24.94
N PRO A 33 -23.73 -21.15 24.60
CA PRO A 33 -23.26 -19.89 24.04
C PRO A 33 -23.87 -19.64 22.65
N LEU A 34 -24.15 -18.38 22.35
CA LEU A 34 -24.62 -17.94 21.04
C LEU A 34 -23.52 -18.14 20.01
N ASN A 35 -23.70 -19.09 19.10
CA ASN A 35 -22.78 -19.32 18.00
C ASN A 35 -23.00 -18.29 16.86
N SER A 36 -22.09 -18.27 15.88
CA SER A 36 -22.14 -17.31 14.76
C SER A 36 -23.42 -17.43 13.93
N GLY A 37 -23.94 -18.64 13.73
CA GLY A 37 -25.20 -18.87 13.02
C GLY A 37 -26.41 -18.22 13.72
N TRP A 38 -26.59 -18.48 15.01
CA TRP A 38 -27.69 -17.90 15.78
C TRP A 38 -27.51 -16.41 16.05
N ALA A 39 -26.27 -15.92 16.18
CA ALA A 39 -25.98 -14.48 16.24
C ALA A 39 -26.38 -13.77 14.94
N LEU A 40 -26.07 -14.38 13.78
CA LEU A 40 -26.47 -13.87 12.48
C LEU A 40 -28.00 -13.88 12.33
N ALA A 41 -28.66 -14.98 12.73
CA ALA A 41 -30.12 -15.04 12.71
C ALA A 41 -30.75 -13.94 13.57
N TRP A 42 -30.21 -13.70 14.77
CA TRP A 42 -30.63 -12.57 15.61
C TRP A 42 -30.46 -11.24 14.87
N ALA A 43 -29.25 -10.97 14.35
CA ALA A 43 -28.94 -9.74 13.61
C ALA A 43 -29.87 -9.51 12.40
N MET A 44 -30.25 -10.58 11.72
CA MET A 44 -31.12 -10.55 10.54
C MET A 44 -32.61 -10.46 10.87
N THR A 45 -33.04 -10.81 12.08
CA THR A 45 -34.47 -10.85 12.42
C THR A 45 -34.91 -9.84 13.47
N ASP A 46 -34.02 -9.31 14.30
CA ASP A 46 -34.38 -8.31 15.32
C ASP A 46 -34.78 -6.98 14.63
N PRO A 47 -36.04 -6.51 14.79
CA PRO A 47 -36.50 -5.28 14.14
C PRO A 47 -35.76 -4.03 14.63
N ASN A 48 -35.12 -4.11 15.79
CA ASN A 48 -34.40 -2.99 16.39
C ASN A 48 -32.90 -2.97 16.04
N ILE A 49 -32.42 -3.95 15.28
CA ILE A 49 -31.08 -3.89 14.69
C ILE A 49 -31.20 -3.14 13.38
N SER A 50 -30.46 -2.04 13.26
CA SER A 50 -30.53 -1.18 12.08
C SER A 50 -29.83 -1.84 10.91
N ARG A 51 -30.62 -2.30 9.92
CA ARG A 51 -30.12 -2.92 8.69
C ARG A 51 -30.20 -1.91 7.56
N ARG A 52 -29.06 -1.30 7.22
CA ARG A 52 -28.96 -0.34 6.11
C ARG A 52 -29.05 -1.04 4.75
N LYS A 53 -29.21 -0.25 3.67
CA LYS A 53 -29.34 -0.75 2.28
C LYS A 53 -28.24 -1.75 1.85
N PRO A 54 -26.94 -1.60 2.22
CA PRO A 54 -25.90 -2.57 1.87
C PRO A 54 -26.17 -4.00 2.32
N ILE A 55 -26.68 -4.18 3.55
CA ILE A 55 -27.02 -5.49 4.11
C ILE A 55 -28.16 -6.14 3.31
N VAL A 56 -29.17 -5.33 2.94
CA VAL A 56 -30.34 -5.84 2.22
C VAL A 56 -29.96 -6.26 0.79
N ARG A 57 -29.13 -5.46 0.10
CA ARG A 57 -28.70 -5.71 -1.28
C ARG A 57 -27.70 -6.86 -1.38
N CYS A 58 -26.72 -6.90 -0.48
CA CYS A 58 -25.61 -7.87 -0.49
C CYS A 58 -25.73 -8.85 0.69
N SER A 59 -26.91 -9.47 0.84
CA SER A 59 -27.24 -10.27 2.02
C SER A 59 -26.37 -11.53 2.17
N ASP A 60 -25.98 -12.19 1.09
CA ASP A 60 -25.11 -13.38 1.18
C ASP A 60 -23.70 -13.00 1.66
N LEU A 61 -23.12 -11.95 1.09
CA LEU A 61 -21.79 -11.44 1.48
C LEU A 61 -21.79 -10.95 2.93
N PHE A 62 -22.84 -10.25 3.35
CA PHE A 62 -23.03 -9.84 4.75
C PHE A 62 -23.04 -11.04 5.70
N GLN A 63 -23.76 -12.11 5.36
CA GLN A 63 -23.82 -13.30 6.22
C GLN A 63 -22.44 -13.95 6.41
N ARG A 64 -21.61 -13.99 5.38
CA ARG A 64 -20.24 -14.52 5.46
C ARG A 64 -19.33 -13.61 6.29
N LEU A 65 -19.35 -12.31 6.00
CA LEU A 65 -18.56 -11.29 6.71
C LEU A 65 -18.91 -11.25 8.19
N PHE A 66 -20.21 -11.20 8.53
CA PHE A 66 -20.69 -11.17 9.90
C PHE A 66 -20.26 -12.42 10.69
N LYS A 67 -20.34 -13.61 10.08
CA LYS A 67 -19.90 -14.85 10.74
C LYS A 67 -18.40 -14.83 11.03
N ALA A 68 -17.59 -14.31 10.11
CA ALA A 68 -16.14 -14.19 10.30
C ALA A 68 -15.81 -13.22 11.45
N GLU A 69 -16.33 -11.99 11.39
CA GLU A 69 -16.13 -10.95 12.41
C GLU A 69 -16.63 -11.38 13.79
N TYR A 70 -17.80 -12.02 13.85
CA TYR A 70 -18.36 -12.53 15.10
C TYR A 70 -17.46 -13.60 15.73
N THR A 71 -16.94 -14.51 14.92
CA THR A 71 -16.09 -15.61 15.40
C THR A 71 -14.74 -15.08 15.89
N GLN A 72 -14.20 -14.07 15.22
CA GLN A 72 -12.98 -13.39 15.64
C GLN A 72 -13.17 -12.64 16.97
N ARG A 73 -14.28 -11.90 17.12
CA ARG A 73 -14.56 -11.11 18.33
C ARG A 73 -15.04 -11.95 19.51
N TYR A 74 -15.74 -13.06 19.24
CA TYR A 74 -16.29 -13.97 20.25
C TYR A 74 -16.00 -15.44 19.92
N PRO A 75 -14.74 -15.91 20.05
CA PRO A 75 -14.38 -17.31 19.72
C PRO A 75 -15.17 -18.35 20.52
N GLY A 76 -15.51 -18.05 21.78
CA GLY A 76 -16.31 -18.91 22.67
C GLY A 76 -17.83 -18.67 22.61
N GLY A 77 -18.29 -17.76 21.74
CA GLY A 77 -19.67 -17.33 21.64
C GLY A 77 -20.16 -16.45 22.80
N LEU A 78 -21.22 -15.68 22.56
CA LEU A 78 -21.82 -14.81 23.58
C LEU A 78 -22.70 -15.61 24.53
N LYS A 79 -22.47 -15.49 25.84
CA LYS A 79 -23.35 -16.08 26.85
C LYS A 79 -24.67 -15.31 26.90
N VAL A 80 -25.78 -15.99 26.59
CA VAL A 80 -27.12 -15.44 26.69
C VAL A 80 -27.61 -15.59 28.13
N LEU A 81 -27.95 -14.48 28.78
CA LEU A 81 -28.44 -14.50 30.15
C LEU A 81 -29.89 -14.98 30.22
N ASN A 82 -30.20 -15.80 31.22
CA ASN A 82 -31.57 -16.22 31.50
C ASN A 82 -32.34 -15.07 32.15
N ASN A 83 -33.25 -14.46 31.38
CA ASN A 83 -34.04 -13.31 31.82
C ASN A 83 -35.24 -13.74 32.69
N LYS A 84 -35.71 -12.84 33.57
CA LYS A 84 -36.94 -13.03 34.35
C LYS A 84 -38.18 -13.02 33.44
N THR A 85 -38.17 -12.23 32.37
CA THR A 85 -39.27 -12.17 31.40
C THR A 85 -39.43 -13.50 30.66
N ARG A 86 -40.64 -14.07 30.68
CA ARG A 86 -40.96 -15.34 29.99
C ARG A 86 -41.49 -15.11 28.59
N LEU A 87 -41.16 -16.02 27.69
CA LEU A 87 -41.56 -15.99 26.30
C LEU A 87 -43.07 -16.18 26.16
N ARG A 88 -43.70 -15.22 25.50
CA ARG A 88 -45.11 -15.27 25.10
C ARG A 88 -45.21 -15.00 23.61
N ILE A 89 -46.02 -15.81 22.92
CA ILE A 89 -46.33 -15.64 21.50
C ILE A 89 -47.66 -14.91 21.40
N THR A 90 -47.65 -13.78 20.71
CA THR A 90 -48.85 -12.97 20.45
C THR A 90 -49.23 -13.13 18.98
N TYR A 91 -50.53 -13.23 18.70
CA TYR A 91 -51.06 -13.17 17.35
C TYR A 91 -51.63 -11.76 17.12
N PRO A 92 -50.97 -10.89 16.32
CA PRO A 92 -51.51 -9.59 16.00
C PRO A 92 -52.66 -9.78 15.00
N ALA A 93 -53.90 -9.72 15.48
CA ALA A 93 -55.07 -9.77 14.61
C ALA A 93 -55.14 -8.51 13.75
N SER A 94 -55.52 -8.65 12.48
CA SER A 94 -55.70 -7.51 11.56
C SER A 94 -56.85 -6.58 11.97
N SER A 95 -57.76 -7.05 12.84
CA SER A 95 -58.85 -6.26 13.41
C SER A 95 -58.48 -5.83 14.84
N PRO A 96 -58.59 -4.53 15.18
CA PRO A 96 -58.31 -4.03 16.52
C PRO A 96 -59.32 -4.51 17.58
N TYR A 97 -60.45 -5.11 17.15
CA TYR A 97 -61.49 -5.64 18.02
C TYR A 97 -61.27 -7.09 18.43
N LEU A 98 -60.31 -7.79 17.80
CA LEU A 98 -59.94 -9.16 18.16
C LEU A 98 -58.78 -9.13 19.14
N ASP A 99 -59.09 -9.16 20.43
CA ASP A 99 -58.09 -9.34 21.49
C ASP A 99 -57.77 -10.83 21.65
N VAL A 100 -56.60 -11.25 21.12
CA VAL A 100 -56.13 -12.63 21.24
C VAL A 100 -55.12 -12.69 22.38
N PRO A 101 -55.41 -13.43 23.48
CA PRO A 101 -54.52 -13.46 24.62
C PRO A 101 -53.18 -14.11 24.24
N PRO A 102 -52.05 -13.58 24.73
CA PRO A 102 -50.73 -14.09 24.39
C PRO A 102 -50.51 -15.48 24.98
N ILE A 103 -50.07 -16.42 24.14
CA ILE A 103 -49.87 -17.83 24.47
C ILE A 103 -48.51 -18.00 25.16
N PRO A 104 -48.45 -18.50 26.41
CA PRO A 104 -47.19 -18.76 27.09
C PRO A 104 -46.46 -19.96 26.49
N VAL A 105 -45.14 -19.84 26.27
CA VAL A 105 -44.30 -20.93 25.73
C VAL A 105 -43.47 -21.55 26.86
N GLY A 106 -44.16 -22.25 27.77
CA GLY A 106 -43.52 -22.89 28.92
C GLY A 106 -42.69 -21.92 29.78
N ASP A 107 -41.58 -22.43 30.33
CA ASP A 107 -40.66 -21.69 31.20
C ASP A 107 -39.45 -21.11 30.43
N LEU A 108 -39.62 -20.76 29.16
CA LEU A 108 -38.53 -20.21 28.35
C LEU A 108 -38.37 -18.70 28.61
N PRO A 109 -37.14 -18.19 28.79
CA PRO A 109 -36.89 -16.76 28.88
C PRO A 109 -37.08 -16.08 27.52
N ASP A 110 -37.63 -14.88 27.51
CA ASP A 110 -37.61 -14.01 26.34
C ASP A 110 -36.36 -13.14 26.33
N VAL A 111 -35.40 -13.55 25.50
CA VAL A 111 -34.12 -12.87 25.36
C VAL A 111 -34.17 -11.70 24.37
N SER A 112 -35.21 -11.63 23.52
CA SER A 112 -35.39 -10.55 22.52
C SER A 112 -35.63 -9.18 23.14
N VAL A 113 -36.11 -9.16 24.40
CA VAL A 113 -36.38 -7.95 25.17
C VAL A 113 -35.10 -7.29 25.69
N THR A 114 -33.99 -8.05 25.79
CA THR A 114 -32.76 -7.54 26.40
C THR A 114 -31.88 -6.81 25.39
N SER A 115 -31.59 -5.54 25.64
CA SER A 115 -30.74 -4.72 24.76
C SER A 115 -29.24 -5.10 24.80
N GLY A 116 -28.80 -5.86 25.80
CA GLY A 116 -27.38 -6.18 26.01
C GLY A 116 -26.72 -6.94 24.85
N ILE A 117 -27.40 -7.93 24.26
CA ILE A 117 -26.87 -8.66 23.10
C ILE A 117 -26.96 -7.79 21.85
N ARG A 118 -28.06 -7.06 21.68
CA ARG A 118 -28.22 -6.09 20.58
C ARG A 118 -27.10 -5.08 20.52
N LYS A 119 -26.75 -4.46 21.66
CA LYS A 119 -25.63 -3.51 21.77
C LYS A 119 -24.28 -4.12 21.42
N LYS A 120 -24.13 -5.44 21.48
CA LYS A 120 -22.90 -6.16 21.07
C LYS A 120 -22.91 -6.58 19.60
N LEU A 121 -24.07 -6.86 19.03
CA LEU A 121 -24.21 -7.25 17.63
C LEU A 121 -24.25 -6.03 16.69
N GLN A 122 -24.90 -4.94 17.11
CA GLN A 122 -25.05 -3.72 16.30
C GLN A 122 -23.72 -3.16 15.78
N PRO A 123 -22.63 -3.07 16.57
CA PRO A 123 -21.33 -2.62 16.07
C PRO A 123 -20.77 -3.51 14.97
N ILE A 124 -20.90 -4.85 15.11
CA ILE A 124 -20.48 -5.79 14.06
C ILE A 124 -21.29 -5.57 12.78
N VAL A 125 -22.60 -5.33 12.91
CA VAL A 125 -23.48 -5.03 11.77
C VAL A 125 -23.06 -3.72 11.07
N GLU A 126 -22.68 -2.70 11.84
CA GLU A 126 -22.21 -1.40 11.34
C GLU A 126 -20.88 -1.52 10.60
N GLU A 127 -19.88 -2.16 11.20
CA GLU A 127 -18.58 -2.42 10.57
C GLU A 127 -18.74 -3.23 9.26
N CYS A 128 -19.57 -4.28 9.28
CA CYS A 128 -19.89 -5.05 8.07
C CYS A 128 -20.59 -4.19 7.01
N THR A 129 -21.41 -3.23 7.43
CA THR A 129 -22.12 -2.32 6.52
C THR A 129 -21.14 -1.35 5.86
N GLU A 130 -20.20 -0.80 6.62
CA GLU A 130 -19.19 0.13 6.11
C GLU A 130 -18.30 -0.55 5.07
N LEU A 131 -17.78 -1.75 5.39
CA LEU A 131 -16.98 -2.55 4.45
C LEU A 131 -17.74 -2.90 3.17
N LEU A 132 -19.04 -3.21 3.24
CA LEU A 132 -19.85 -3.55 2.06
C LEU A 132 -20.44 -2.32 1.35
N THR A 133 -20.30 -1.11 1.89
CA THR A 133 -20.91 0.10 1.31
C THR A 133 -20.38 0.41 -0.10
N PRO A 134 -19.06 0.40 -0.38
CA PRO A 134 -18.52 0.63 -1.72
C PRO A 134 -19.07 -0.38 -2.73
N PHE A 135 -19.02 -1.67 -2.40
CA PHE A 135 -19.54 -2.73 -3.26
C PHE A 135 -21.06 -2.61 -3.47
N SER A 136 -21.84 -2.36 -2.41
CA SER A 136 -23.29 -2.15 -2.53
C SER A 136 -23.66 -0.97 -3.41
N ARG A 137 -22.91 0.13 -3.36
CA ARG A 137 -23.09 1.28 -4.26
C ARG A 137 -22.79 0.89 -5.71
N TYR A 138 -21.72 0.13 -5.94
CA TYR A 138 -21.37 -0.41 -7.26
C TYR A 138 -22.46 -1.33 -7.82
N VAL A 139 -22.95 -2.29 -7.04
CA VAL A 139 -24.09 -3.16 -7.40
C VAL A 139 -25.34 -2.33 -7.71
N GLY A 140 -25.62 -1.30 -6.89
CA GLY A 140 -26.74 -0.39 -7.09
C GLY A 140 -26.65 0.47 -8.36
N ARG A 141 -25.44 0.73 -8.88
CA ARG A 141 -25.23 1.43 -10.15
C ARG A 141 -25.30 0.49 -11.35
N ASN A 142 -24.96 -0.78 -11.15
CA ASN A 142 -24.87 -1.81 -12.21
C ASN A 142 -25.99 -2.86 -12.09
N VAL A 143 -27.22 -2.48 -11.70
CA VAL A 143 -28.35 -3.40 -11.49
C VAL A 143 -28.67 -4.22 -12.76
N GLU A 144 -28.49 -3.62 -13.93
CA GLU A 144 -28.79 -4.22 -15.23
C GLU A 144 -27.71 -5.19 -15.75
N THR A 145 -26.53 -5.24 -15.10
CA THR A 145 -25.40 -6.08 -15.53
C THR A 145 -24.81 -6.88 -14.36
N PRO A 146 -25.46 -7.98 -13.94
CA PRO A 146 -25.01 -8.80 -12.81
C PRO A 146 -23.60 -9.40 -12.99
N ASP A 147 -23.19 -9.67 -14.24
CA ASP A 147 -21.86 -10.23 -14.53
C ASP A 147 -20.71 -9.33 -14.06
N LYS A 148 -20.95 -8.01 -13.97
CA LYS A 148 -19.97 -7.05 -13.47
C LYS A 148 -19.72 -7.13 -11.97
N TYR A 149 -20.59 -7.79 -11.20
CA TYR A 149 -20.39 -7.92 -9.76
C TYR A 149 -19.20 -8.83 -9.44
N ASP A 150 -19.00 -9.84 -10.28
CA ASP A 150 -17.89 -10.77 -10.18
C ASP A 150 -16.66 -10.27 -10.95
N ALA A 151 -16.79 -9.27 -11.83
CA ALA A 151 -15.64 -8.68 -12.52
C ALA A 151 -14.65 -8.02 -11.54
N LEU A 152 -13.39 -7.86 -11.97
CA LEU A 152 -12.30 -7.29 -11.17
C LEU A 152 -12.69 -5.98 -10.46
N GLU A 153 -13.43 -5.10 -11.12
CA GLU A 153 -13.86 -3.82 -10.56
C GLU A 153 -14.76 -3.97 -9.33
N GLY A 154 -15.59 -5.01 -9.30
CA GLY A 154 -16.41 -5.38 -8.16
C GLY A 154 -15.59 -6.09 -7.08
N LEU A 155 -14.72 -7.03 -7.48
CA LEU A 155 -13.87 -7.79 -6.56
C LEU A 155 -12.94 -6.91 -5.74
N LEU A 156 -12.32 -5.89 -6.37
CA LEU A 156 -11.42 -4.95 -5.69
C LEU A 156 -12.10 -4.11 -4.60
N LEU A 157 -13.43 -4.08 -4.55
CA LEU A 157 -14.21 -3.42 -3.49
C LEU A 157 -14.53 -4.34 -2.32
N LEU A 158 -14.12 -5.61 -2.38
CA LEU A 158 -14.37 -6.64 -1.37
C LEU A 158 -13.04 -7.16 -0.79
N PRO A 159 -13.02 -7.51 0.51
CA PRO A 159 -11.94 -8.31 1.08
C PRO A 159 -11.74 -9.64 0.32
N ILE A 160 -10.49 -10.06 0.13
CA ILE A 160 -10.11 -11.25 -0.67
C ILE A 160 -10.84 -12.52 -0.20
N PHE A 161 -11.06 -12.69 1.11
CA PHE A 161 -11.75 -13.87 1.63
C PHE A 161 -13.24 -13.95 1.20
N LEU A 162 -13.84 -12.84 0.79
CA LEU A 162 -15.20 -12.78 0.23
C LEU A 162 -15.23 -12.97 -1.29
N TRP A 163 -14.09 -13.03 -1.97
CA TRP A 163 -14.05 -13.23 -3.40
C TRP A 163 -14.65 -14.59 -3.80
N PRO A 164 -15.26 -14.70 -4.99
CA PRO A 164 -15.70 -15.97 -5.55
C PRO A 164 -14.55 -16.97 -5.69
N GLU A 165 -14.89 -18.26 -5.65
CA GLU A 165 -13.88 -19.35 -5.66
C GLU A 165 -12.98 -19.32 -6.90
N TYR A 166 -13.53 -18.96 -8.07
CA TYR A 166 -12.73 -18.87 -9.29
C TYR A 166 -11.64 -17.80 -9.17
N ALA A 167 -11.95 -16.65 -8.56
CA ALA A 167 -11.02 -15.53 -8.45
C ALA A 167 -9.92 -15.84 -7.43
N LYS A 168 -10.26 -16.55 -6.34
CA LYS A 168 -9.28 -17.07 -5.38
C LYS A 168 -8.34 -18.07 -6.04
N HIS A 169 -8.90 -19.01 -6.82
CA HIS A 169 -8.09 -19.98 -7.56
C HIS A 169 -7.16 -19.30 -8.59
N GLU A 170 -7.60 -18.23 -9.27
CA GLU A 170 -6.70 -17.46 -10.15
C GLU A 170 -5.59 -16.75 -9.37
N LEU A 171 -5.86 -16.22 -8.17
CA LEU A 171 -4.81 -15.66 -7.30
C LEU A 171 -3.81 -16.73 -6.84
N GLU A 172 -4.28 -17.90 -6.41
CA GLU A 172 -3.42 -19.03 -6.01
C GLU A 172 -2.57 -19.52 -7.19
N LYS A 173 -3.15 -19.57 -8.39
CA LYS A 173 -2.44 -19.91 -9.62
C LYS A 173 -1.37 -18.87 -9.95
N LEU A 174 -1.69 -17.58 -9.85
CA LEU A 174 -0.71 -16.51 -10.06
C LEU A 174 0.43 -16.61 -9.04
N GLN A 175 0.13 -16.90 -7.77
CA GLN A 175 1.15 -17.12 -6.74
C GLN A 175 2.07 -18.29 -7.11
N SER A 176 1.50 -19.44 -7.46
CA SER A 176 2.27 -20.63 -7.86
C SER A 176 3.10 -20.42 -9.14
N ASP A 177 2.57 -19.68 -10.12
CA ASP A 177 3.28 -19.39 -11.37
C ASP A 177 4.48 -18.46 -11.08
N VAL A 178 4.29 -17.47 -10.19
CA VAL A 178 5.30 -16.48 -9.79
C VAL A 178 6.42 -17.07 -8.92
N ASP A 179 6.11 -18.08 -8.09
CA ASP A 179 7.11 -18.81 -7.29
C ASP A 179 8.16 -19.52 -8.17
N SER A 180 7.80 -19.85 -9.42
CA SER A 180 8.69 -20.53 -10.36
C SER A 180 9.57 -19.56 -11.13
N ASP A 181 8.97 -18.54 -11.75
CA ASP A 181 9.68 -17.49 -12.49
C ASP A 181 8.82 -16.23 -12.60
N ALA A 182 9.44 -15.09 -12.90
CA ALA A 182 8.72 -13.85 -13.13
C ALA A 182 7.84 -13.95 -14.38
N ILE A 183 6.58 -13.55 -14.27
CA ILE A 183 5.59 -13.64 -15.35
C ILE A 183 5.44 -12.28 -16.00
N ALA A 184 5.63 -12.21 -17.31
CA ALA A 184 5.30 -11.03 -18.09
C ALA A 184 3.98 -11.22 -18.86
N LEU A 185 3.05 -10.29 -18.70
CA LEU A 185 1.76 -10.27 -19.40
C LEU A 185 1.29 -8.82 -19.61
N THR A 186 0.19 -8.57 -20.32
CA THR A 186 -0.39 -7.21 -20.37
C THR A 186 -1.35 -6.98 -19.21
N PHE A 187 -1.58 -5.72 -18.83
CA PHE A 187 -2.64 -5.39 -17.85
C PHE A 187 -4.02 -5.90 -18.30
N ASN A 188 -4.29 -5.88 -19.61
CA ASN A 188 -5.53 -6.42 -20.16
C ASN A 188 -5.63 -7.94 -19.94
N ASP A 189 -4.56 -8.70 -20.20
CA ASP A 189 -4.56 -10.15 -19.95
C ASP A 189 -4.75 -10.46 -18.45
N LEU A 190 -4.15 -9.63 -17.57
CA LEU A 190 -4.32 -9.77 -16.13
C LEU A 190 -5.78 -9.49 -15.72
N ALA A 191 -6.38 -8.43 -16.26
CA ALA A 191 -7.76 -8.04 -16.00
C ALA A 191 -8.75 -9.11 -16.50
N GLN A 192 -8.49 -9.71 -17.66
CA GLN A 192 -9.32 -10.75 -18.27
C GLN A 192 -9.38 -12.02 -17.42
N ARG A 193 -8.30 -12.40 -16.71
CA ARG A 193 -8.34 -13.53 -15.75
C ARG A 193 -9.40 -13.34 -14.67
N PHE A 194 -9.70 -12.09 -14.32
CA PHE A 194 -10.73 -11.70 -13.36
C PHE A 194 -12.04 -11.24 -14.01
N LYS A 195 -12.31 -11.66 -15.26
CA LYS A 195 -13.53 -11.34 -16.03
C LYS A 195 -13.79 -9.84 -16.21
N SER A 196 -12.75 -9.04 -16.21
CA SER A 196 -12.85 -7.61 -16.49
C SER A 196 -12.54 -7.35 -17.95
N ASP A 197 -13.49 -6.69 -18.62
CA ASP A 197 -13.37 -6.30 -20.03
C ASP A 197 -13.17 -4.79 -20.12
N GLY A 198 -11.95 -4.38 -20.50
CA GLY A 198 -11.63 -3.00 -20.86
C GLY A 198 -10.58 -2.34 -19.98
N ALA A 199 -10.52 -1.00 -20.08
CA ALA A 199 -9.49 -0.21 -19.44
C ALA A 199 -9.72 -0.03 -17.95
N LEU A 200 -8.76 -0.47 -17.14
CA LEU A 200 -8.78 -0.26 -15.70
C LEU A 200 -8.32 1.17 -15.36
N PRO A 201 -9.12 1.97 -14.62
CA PRO A 201 -8.67 3.24 -14.09
C PRO A 201 -7.51 3.06 -13.09
N ARG A 202 -6.68 4.10 -12.95
CA ARG A 202 -5.48 4.08 -12.08
C ARG A 202 -5.77 3.60 -10.65
N ASN A 203 -6.90 4.01 -10.07
CA ASN A 203 -7.27 3.63 -8.72
C ASN A 203 -7.48 2.12 -8.58
N GLN A 204 -8.03 1.47 -9.62
CA GLN A 204 -8.22 0.02 -9.63
C GLN A 204 -6.89 -0.72 -9.84
N ILE A 205 -6.01 -0.21 -10.71
CA ILE A 205 -4.66 -0.77 -10.86
C ILE A 205 -3.90 -0.70 -9.53
N THR A 206 -4.03 0.42 -8.80
CA THR A 206 -3.41 0.60 -7.48
C THR A 206 -4.01 -0.35 -6.45
N ALA A 207 -5.34 -0.53 -6.45
CA ALA A 207 -6.01 -1.49 -5.56
C ALA A 207 -5.59 -2.93 -5.86
N LEU A 208 -5.48 -3.31 -7.14
CA LEU A 208 -4.97 -4.61 -7.56
C LEU A 208 -3.52 -4.82 -7.09
N ALA A 209 -2.66 -3.82 -7.26
CA ALA A 209 -1.28 -3.88 -6.78
C ALA A 209 -1.20 -4.12 -5.26
N ARG A 210 -2.08 -3.51 -4.46
CA ARG A 210 -2.16 -3.77 -3.00
C ARG A 210 -2.64 -5.18 -2.68
N VAL A 211 -3.62 -5.70 -3.43
CA VAL A 211 -4.09 -7.08 -3.29
C VAL A 211 -2.96 -8.07 -3.57
N LEU A 212 -2.20 -7.85 -4.64
CA LEU A 212 -1.04 -8.67 -5.01
C LEU A 212 0.08 -8.57 -3.97
N GLU A 213 0.39 -7.36 -3.48
CA GLU A 213 1.39 -7.14 -2.44
C GLU A 213 1.05 -7.88 -1.14
N GLY A 214 -0.23 -7.92 -0.75
CA GLY A 214 -0.71 -8.71 0.39
C GLY A 214 -0.59 -10.22 0.22
N LEU A 215 -0.34 -10.71 -1.01
CA LEU A 215 -0.10 -12.11 -1.35
C LEU A 215 1.37 -12.40 -1.67
N ASN A 216 2.30 -11.49 -1.32
CA ASN A 216 3.73 -11.60 -1.62
C ASN A 216 4.03 -11.61 -3.14
N ILE A 217 3.16 -10.98 -3.93
CA ILE A 217 3.36 -10.80 -5.38
C ILE A 217 3.68 -9.34 -5.65
N GLY A 218 4.90 -9.10 -6.12
CA GLY A 218 5.35 -7.80 -6.59
C GLY A 218 4.87 -7.53 -8.02
N MET A 219 4.61 -6.26 -8.31
CA MET A 219 4.17 -5.81 -9.63
C MET A 219 5.09 -4.69 -10.14
N GLU A 220 5.60 -4.85 -11.37
CA GLU A 220 6.26 -3.81 -12.15
C GLU A 220 5.44 -3.50 -13.41
N PRO A 221 5.18 -2.23 -13.78
CA PRO A 221 5.70 -1.01 -13.16
C PRO A 221 5.10 -0.73 -11.78
N ASP A 222 5.94 -0.30 -10.82
CA ASP A 222 5.51 -0.05 -9.44
C ASP A 222 4.57 1.18 -9.33
N VAL A 223 3.27 0.93 -9.41
CA VAL A 223 2.22 1.94 -9.25
C VAL A 223 2.09 2.44 -7.81
N LEU A 224 2.54 1.67 -6.82
CA LEU A 224 2.51 2.04 -5.40
C LEU A 224 3.59 3.09 -5.10
N ALA A 225 4.75 2.99 -5.77
CA ALA A 225 5.79 4.01 -5.76
C ALA A 225 5.51 5.21 -6.70
N GLY A 226 4.32 5.27 -7.31
CA GLY A 226 3.87 6.40 -8.12
C GLY A 226 4.11 6.28 -9.63
N SER A 227 4.61 5.13 -10.11
CA SER A 227 4.73 4.88 -11.55
C SER A 227 3.36 4.89 -12.23
N ARG A 228 3.36 5.23 -13.53
CA ARG A 228 2.15 5.22 -14.35
C ARG A 228 2.13 3.93 -15.17
N ALA A 229 0.98 3.28 -15.14
CA ALA A 229 0.65 2.10 -15.93
C ALA A 229 -0.55 2.42 -16.83
N LYS A 230 -0.49 2.02 -18.09
CA LYS A 230 -1.65 2.00 -19.00
C LYS A 230 -2.13 0.58 -19.24
N THR A 231 -3.40 0.43 -19.64
CA THR A 231 -4.05 -0.88 -19.86
C THR A 231 -3.35 -1.77 -20.88
N GLU A 232 -2.76 -1.19 -21.92
CA GLU A 232 -2.05 -1.93 -22.98
C GLU A 232 -0.57 -2.18 -22.64
N GLU A 233 -0.09 -1.63 -21.52
CA GLU A 233 1.31 -1.81 -21.13
C GLU A 233 1.55 -3.18 -20.49
N HIS A 234 2.78 -3.66 -20.64
CA HIS A 234 3.20 -4.90 -20.03
C HIS A 234 3.36 -4.73 -18.52
N VAL A 235 3.14 -5.84 -17.82
CA VAL A 235 3.27 -6.00 -16.38
C VAL A 235 4.14 -7.21 -16.15
N VAL A 236 5.06 -7.07 -15.21
CA VAL A 236 5.83 -8.18 -14.71
C VAL A 236 5.42 -8.45 -13.27
N LEU A 237 4.97 -9.67 -13.01
CA LEU A 237 4.67 -10.20 -11.68
C LEU A 237 5.85 -11.04 -11.21
N PHE A 238 6.26 -10.86 -9.96
CA PHE A 238 7.40 -11.56 -9.38
C PHE A 238 7.20 -11.80 -7.89
N GLU A 239 7.88 -12.80 -7.33
CA GLU A 239 7.77 -13.14 -5.92
C GLU A 239 8.50 -12.09 -5.08
N THR A 240 7.81 -11.51 -4.11
CA THR A 240 8.36 -10.47 -3.24
C THR A 240 8.03 -10.76 -1.78
N GLU A 241 8.97 -10.47 -0.90
CA GLU A 241 8.67 -10.40 0.54
C GLU A 241 8.12 -9.00 0.89
N PRO A 242 7.40 -8.86 2.02
CA PRO A 242 7.00 -7.56 2.53
C PRO A 242 8.25 -6.70 2.77
N ASP A 243 8.33 -5.57 2.10
CA ASP A 243 9.46 -4.64 2.17
C ASP A 243 8.98 -3.23 2.50
N GLU A 244 9.83 -2.43 3.12
CA GLU A 244 9.50 -1.06 3.49
C GLU A 244 9.32 -0.20 2.24
N PRO A 245 8.15 0.45 2.03
CA PRO A 245 7.89 1.24 0.84
C PRO A 245 8.85 2.43 0.70
N ALA A 246 9.41 2.92 1.81
CA ALA A 246 10.38 4.02 1.83
C ALA A 246 11.67 3.70 1.06
N LEU A 247 12.10 2.44 1.07
CA LEU A 247 13.34 2.01 0.40
C LEU A 247 13.19 2.03 -1.13
N ARG A 248 11.96 2.01 -1.64
CA ARG A 248 11.66 2.13 -3.09
C ARG A 248 11.81 3.57 -3.61
N ALA A 249 11.90 4.56 -2.71
CA ALA A 249 11.99 5.98 -3.05
C ALA A 249 13.39 6.59 -2.82
N THR A 250 14.38 5.77 -2.46
CA THR A 250 15.74 6.24 -2.20
C THR A 250 16.44 6.73 -3.48
N THR A 251 17.36 7.68 -3.34
CA THR A 251 18.19 8.19 -4.44
C THR A 251 18.94 7.07 -5.15
N ASP A 252 19.55 6.16 -4.39
CA ASP A 252 20.36 5.05 -4.92
C ASP A 252 19.51 4.12 -5.80
N TYR A 253 18.27 3.85 -5.38
CA TYR A 253 17.33 3.07 -6.17
C TYR A 253 16.96 3.78 -7.48
N SER A 254 16.76 5.10 -7.44
CA SER A 254 16.49 5.88 -8.66
C SER A 254 17.67 5.91 -9.64
N VAL A 255 18.91 5.88 -9.13
CA VAL A 255 20.14 5.77 -9.93
C VAL A 255 20.24 4.38 -10.57
N ALA A 256 19.93 3.32 -9.81
CA ALA A 256 19.87 1.96 -10.32
C ALA A 256 18.84 1.81 -11.45
N LEU A 257 17.62 2.30 -11.27
CA LEU A 257 16.58 2.31 -12.31
C LEU A 257 17.04 3.08 -13.56
N THR A 258 17.66 4.25 -13.38
CA THR A 258 18.17 5.06 -14.50
C THR A 258 19.30 4.35 -15.24
N THR A 259 20.16 3.62 -14.52
CA THR A 259 21.23 2.82 -15.11
C THR A 259 20.64 1.71 -15.99
N LEU A 260 19.63 1.00 -15.50
CA LEU A 260 18.91 -0.02 -16.27
C LEU A 260 18.18 0.58 -17.48
N ASP A 261 17.49 1.71 -17.30
CA ASP A 261 16.80 2.45 -18.37
C ASP A 261 17.77 2.76 -19.55
N ILE A 262 18.96 3.28 -19.24
CA ILE A 262 19.96 3.62 -20.27
C ILE A 262 20.56 2.36 -20.90
N ALA A 263 20.90 1.37 -20.08
CA ALA A 263 21.46 0.10 -20.55
C ALA A 263 20.50 -0.63 -21.50
N THR A 264 19.23 -0.75 -21.12
CA THR A 264 18.20 -1.38 -21.96
C THR A 264 17.89 -0.57 -23.21
N SER A 265 17.92 0.77 -23.15
CA SER A 265 17.75 1.64 -24.33
C SER A 265 18.86 1.45 -25.37
N VAL A 266 20.12 1.34 -24.90
CA VAL A 266 21.28 1.07 -25.76
C VAL A 266 21.22 -0.35 -26.33
N ALA A 267 20.89 -1.35 -25.51
CA ALA A 267 20.75 -2.74 -25.92
C ALA A 267 19.63 -2.93 -26.97
N ALA A 268 18.45 -2.34 -26.75
CA ALA A 268 17.31 -2.44 -27.66
C ALA A 268 17.60 -1.86 -29.05
N SER A 269 18.41 -0.81 -29.12
CA SER A 269 18.82 -0.19 -30.39
C SER A 269 19.82 -1.05 -31.18
N GLY A 270 20.53 -1.96 -30.50
CA GLY A 270 21.57 -2.82 -31.05
C GLY A 270 21.17 -4.29 -31.25
N GLY A 271 19.95 -4.66 -30.87
CA GLY A 271 19.49 -6.04 -30.76
C GLY A 271 19.86 -6.65 -29.41
N THR A 272 18.85 -6.95 -28.58
CA THR A 272 19.07 -7.52 -27.25
C THR A 272 19.53 -8.97 -27.35
N ASN A 273 20.73 -9.26 -26.84
CA ASN A 273 21.28 -10.61 -26.79
C ASN A 273 21.20 -11.23 -25.38
N GLN A 274 21.20 -12.55 -25.30
CA GLN A 274 21.13 -13.29 -24.03
C GLN A 274 22.35 -13.02 -23.13
N ALA A 275 23.54 -12.81 -23.72
CA ALA A 275 24.77 -12.47 -22.99
C ALA A 275 24.68 -11.10 -22.31
N GLN A 276 24.12 -10.09 -22.98
CA GLN A 276 23.87 -8.77 -22.39
C GLN A 276 22.89 -8.83 -21.22
N SER A 277 21.84 -9.65 -21.33
CA SER A 277 20.88 -9.86 -20.23
C SER A 277 21.53 -10.53 -19.02
N ALA A 278 22.35 -11.57 -19.24
CA ALA A 278 23.07 -12.24 -18.16
C ALA A 278 24.07 -11.30 -17.45
N LEU A 279 24.72 -10.39 -18.20
CA LEU A 279 25.62 -9.39 -17.62
C LEU A 279 24.85 -8.37 -16.77
N LEU A 280 23.68 -7.91 -17.23
CA LEU A 280 22.79 -7.03 -16.46
C LEU A 280 22.34 -7.71 -15.16
N ASP A 281 21.91 -8.97 -15.22
CA ASP A 281 21.48 -9.72 -14.04
C ASP A 281 22.62 -9.88 -13.04
N GLN A 282 23.83 -10.21 -13.52
CA GLN A 282 25.04 -10.28 -12.69
C GLN A 282 25.41 -8.92 -12.08
N HIS A 283 25.19 -7.83 -12.82
CA HIS A 283 25.43 -6.48 -12.31
C HIS A 283 24.43 -6.11 -11.21
N ILE A 284 23.14 -6.42 -11.37
CA ILE A 284 22.13 -6.25 -10.33
C ILE A 284 22.50 -7.10 -9.09
N ASP A 285 22.97 -8.32 -9.28
CA ASP A 285 23.40 -9.19 -8.18
C ASP A 285 24.61 -8.63 -7.41
N SER A 286 25.47 -7.85 -8.08
CA SER A 286 26.64 -7.20 -7.47
C SER A 286 26.29 -6.03 -6.54
N TRP A 287 25.07 -5.48 -6.62
CA TRP A 287 24.62 -4.38 -5.78
C TRP A 287 24.25 -4.84 -4.37
N THR A 288 25.28 -5.08 -3.55
CA THR A 288 25.16 -5.58 -2.17
C THR A 288 24.51 -4.60 -1.20
N HIS A 289 24.38 -3.33 -1.56
CA HIS A 289 23.67 -2.31 -0.79
C HIS A 289 22.14 -2.40 -0.90
N PHE A 290 21.62 -3.19 -1.85
CA PHE A 290 20.18 -3.45 -1.97
C PHE A 290 19.78 -4.78 -1.32
N SER A 291 18.56 -4.81 -0.75
CA SER A 291 17.95 -6.04 -0.25
C SER A 291 17.77 -7.07 -1.38
N VAL A 292 17.58 -8.34 -1.01
CA VAL A 292 17.25 -9.40 -1.98
C VAL A 292 15.97 -9.06 -2.74
N THR A 293 14.98 -8.51 -2.03
CA THR A 293 13.69 -8.08 -2.59
C THR A 293 13.86 -6.96 -3.63
N HIS A 294 14.66 -5.93 -3.34
CA HIS A 294 14.95 -4.87 -4.31
C HIS A 294 15.69 -5.41 -5.54
N ARG A 295 16.64 -6.34 -5.37
CA ARG A 295 17.32 -6.96 -6.51
C ARG A 295 16.37 -7.81 -7.36
N LYS A 296 15.47 -8.59 -6.76
CA LYS A 296 14.40 -9.31 -7.48
C LYS A 296 13.52 -8.34 -8.26
N ARG A 297 13.11 -7.23 -7.64
CA ARG A 297 12.31 -6.17 -8.27
C ARG A 297 13.03 -5.49 -9.44
N LEU A 298 14.31 -5.17 -9.29
CA LEU A 298 15.13 -4.60 -10.36
C LEU A 298 15.27 -5.56 -11.55
N LYS A 299 15.39 -6.87 -11.29
CA LYS A 299 15.36 -7.89 -12.34
C LYS A 299 14.00 -7.92 -13.05
N ALA A 300 12.89 -7.91 -12.30
CA ALA A 300 11.55 -7.81 -12.89
C ALA A 300 11.36 -6.54 -13.73
N TYR A 301 11.89 -5.42 -13.26
CA TYR A 301 11.88 -4.15 -13.99
C TYR A 301 12.71 -4.21 -15.29
N GLN A 302 13.88 -4.87 -15.26
CA GLN A 302 14.65 -5.15 -16.47
C GLN A 302 13.86 -6.02 -17.45
N LEU A 303 13.16 -7.06 -16.99
CA LEU A 303 12.28 -7.88 -17.84
C LEU A 303 11.23 -7.01 -18.53
N LEU A 304 10.61 -6.09 -17.79
CA LEU A 304 9.62 -5.16 -18.31
C LEU A 304 10.22 -4.23 -19.39
N GLN A 305 11.37 -3.62 -19.11
CA GLN A 305 12.03 -2.72 -20.06
C GLN A 305 12.46 -3.43 -21.35
N ARG A 306 12.76 -4.74 -21.32
CA ARG A 306 13.05 -5.49 -22.55
C ARG A 306 11.84 -5.60 -23.47
N LEU A 307 10.64 -5.72 -22.88
CA LEU A 307 9.38 -5.75 -23.64
C LEU A 307 8.99 -4.34 -24.10
N GLN A 308 9.33 -3.31 -23.32
CA GLN A 308 8.99 -1.91 -23.59
C GLN A 308 10.20 -1.00 -23.39
N PRO A 309 11.14 -0.96 -24.35
CA PRO A 309 12.39 -0.25 -24.17
C PRO A 309 12.18 1.27 -24.09
N PRO A 310 12.74 1.95 -23.07
CA PRO A 310 12.62 3.39 -22.95
C PRO A 310 13.44 4.10 -24.04
N THR A 311 12.97 5.28 -24.44
CA THR A 311 13.73 6.11 -25.37
C THR A 311 14.69 7.03 -24.62
N LEU A 312 15.93 7.18 -25.09
CA LEU A 312 16.92 8.10 -24.49
C LEU A 312 16.39 9.54 -24.34
N SER A 313 15.48 9.97 -25.21
CA SER A 313 14.83 11.28 -25.12
C SER A 313 13.95 11.43 -23.87
N SER A 314 13.26 10.37 -23.46
CA SER A 314 12.41 10.37 -22.26
C SER A 314 13.21 10.43 -20.95
N LEU A 315 14.47 9.99 -20.99
CA LEU A 315 15.34 9.87 -19.82
C LEU A 315 16.16 11.13 -19.53
N LYS A 316 16.16 12.14 -20.40
CA LYS A 316 17.00 13.35 -20.28
C LYS A 316 16.92 14.04 -18.91
N LYS A 317 15.71 14.15 -18.33
CA LYS A 317 15.51 14.77 -17.02
C LYS A 317 16.15 13.95 -15.89
N ARG A 318 16.01 12.63 -15.93
CA ARG A 318 16.62 11.71 -14.94
C ARG A 318 18.14 11.72 -15.07
N ILE A 319 18.66 11.68 -16.29
CA ILE A 319 20.10 11.77 -16.58
C ILE A 319 20.71 13.10 -16.09
N ALA A 320 19.97 14.21 -16.23
CA ALA A 320 20.45 15.51 -15.77
C ALA A 320 20.63 15.58 -14.25
N ALA A 321 19.80 14.86 -13.48
CA ALA A 321 19.84 14.83 -12.03
C ALA A 321 21.02 14.03 -11.44
N LEU A 322 21.68 13.19 -12.25
CA LEU A 322 22.82 12.36 -11.82
C LEU A 322 24.09 13.19 -11.62
N GLN A 323 24.89 12.81 -10.63
CA GLN A 323 26.22 13.35 -10.38
C GLN A 323 27.22 12.90 -11.48
N HIS A 324 28.33 13.62 -11.60
CA HIS A 324 29.33 13.34 -12.64
C HIS A 324 29.98 11.96 -12.48
N ASP A 325 30.26 11.54 -11.24
CA ASP A 325 30.87 10.24 -10.95
C ASP A 325 29.92 9.07 -11.28
N GLU A 326 28.63 9.25 -11.02
CA GLU A 326 27.57 8.29 -11.38
C GLU A 326 27.48 8.15 -12.91
N LYS A 327 27.45 9.27 -13.63
CA LYS A 327 27.45 9.29 -15.11
C LYS A 327 28.64 8.52 -15.67
N ARG A 328 29.85 8.72 -15.13
CA ARG A 328 31.06 8.03 -15.61
C ARG A 328 31.03 6.53 -15.31
N THR A 329 30.50 6.14 -14.15
CA THR A 329 30.31 4.72 -13.79
C THR A 329 29.32 4.03 -14.73
N ILE A 330 28.20 4.69 -15.04
CA ILE A 330 27.22 4.22 -16.04
C ILE A 330 27.87 4.10 -17.42
N GLY A 331 28.66 5.09 -17.85
CA GLY A 331 29.38 5.05 -19.12
C GLY A 331 30.30 3.82 -19.24
N TYR A 332 31.11 3.57 -18.21
CA TYR A 332 31.99 2.40 -18.16
C TYR A 332 31.19 1.08 -18.22
N PHE A 333 30.07 1.01 -17.51
CA PHE A 333 29.18 -0.15 -17.55
C PHE A 333 28.58 -0.39 -18.95
N LEU A 334 28.16 0.66 -19.65
CA LEU A 334 27.67 0.54 -21.04
C LEU A 334 28.74 0.02 -21.99
N ALA A 335 30.00 0.41 -21.80
CA ALA A 335 31.12 -0.11 -22.59
C ALA A 335 31.36 -1.60 -22.33
N GLN A 336 31.20 -2.07 -21.08
CA GLN A 336 31.25 -3.50 -20.74
C GLN A 336 30.08 -4.28 -21.37
N LEU A 337 28.86 -3.73 -21.30
CA LEU A 337 27.67 -4.35 -21.86
C LEU A 337 27.80 -4.53 -23.38
N ALA A 338 28.32 -3.54 -24.09
CA ALA A 338 28.54 -3.62 -25.53
C ALA A 338 29.60 -4.66 -25.95
N GLN A 339 30.52 -5.02 -25.04
CA GLN A 339 31.54 -6.05 -25.28
C GLN A 339 31.06 -7.46 -24.92
N ALA A 340 29.94 -7.61 -24.20
CA ALA A 340 29.43 -8.91 -23.77
C ALA A 340 29.14 -9.87 -24.94
N ASP A 341 28.80 -9.33 -26.10
CA ASP A 341 28.50 -10.10 -27.30
C ASP A 341 29.75 -10.46 -28.14
N GLY A 342 30.94 -9.99 -27.73
CA GLY A 342 32.22 -10.27 -28.41
C GLY A 342 32.41 -9.59 -29.78
N THR A 343 31.36 -9.01 -30.38
CA THR A 343 31.44 -8.27 -31.65
C THR A 343 30.87 -6.86 -31.51
N VAL A 344 31.74 -5.86 -31.41
CA VAL A 344 31.33 -4.45 -31.41
C VAL A 344 31.12 -3.99 -32.84
N THR A 345 29.87 -3.73 -33.23
CA THR A 345 29.56 -3.21 -34.56
C THR A 345 29.68 -1.68 -34.62
N PRO A 346 29.92 -1.07 -35.80
CA PRO A 346 29.93 0.39 -35.95
C PRO A 346 28.60 1.06 -35.57
N GLN A 347 27.48 0.32 -35.63
CA GLN A 347 26.17 0.79 -35.19
C GLN A 347 26.10 0.89 -33.67
N HIS A 348 26.62 -0.10 -32.94
CA HIS A 348 26.73 -0.07 -31.48
C HIS A 348 27.61 1.08 -30.99
N VAL A 349 28.73 1.35 -31.66
CA VAL A 349 29.61 2.49 -31.32
C VAL A 349 28.86 3.82 -31.48
N LYS A 350 28.11 4.01 -32.57
CA LYS A 350 27.28 5.22 -32.76
C LYS A 350 26.20 5.39 -31.69
N LEU A 351 25.62 4.29 -31.21
CA LEU A 351 24.62 4.31 -30.13
C LEU A 351 25.28 4.67 -28.79
N LEU A 352 26.44 4.10 -28.49
CA LEU A 352 27.24 4.45 -27.31
C LEU A 352 27.71 5.91 -27.35
N GLU A 353 28.16 6.43 -28.49
CA GLU A 353 28.48 7.85 -28.64
C GLU A 353 27.28 8.74 -28.34
N ARG A 354 26.08 8.31 -28.75
CA ARG A 354 24.83 9.03 -28.46
C ARG A 354 24.47 8.97 -26.98
N ALA A 355 24.71 7.84 -26.32
CA ALA A 355 24.53 7.67 -24.87
C ALA A 355 25.55 8.51 -24.08
N TYR A 356 26.84 8.49 -24.43
CA TYR A 356 27.88 9.32 -23.81
C TYR A 356 27.59 10.82 -23.96
N LYS A 357 27.14 11.26 -25.14
CA LYS A 357 26.66 12.63 -25.36
C LYS A 357 25.46 12.97 -24.47
N ALA A 358 24.51 12.06 -24.32
CA ALA A 358 23.36 12.26 -23.44
C ALA A 358 23.77 12.33 -21.96
N LEU A 359 24.76 11.53 -21.55
CA LEU A 359 25.39 11.55 -20.22
C LEU A 359 26.32 12.75 -19.99
N GLN A 360 26.56 13.59 -21.01
CA GLN A 360 27.52 14.71 -20.97
C GLN A 360 28.97 14.26 -20.67
N LEU A 361 29.33 13.07 -21.13
CA LEU A 361 30.68 12.52 -21.05
C LEU A 361 31.46 12.80 -22.35
N ASP A 362 32.79 12.85 -22.23
CA ASP A 362 33.65 13.01 -23.40
C ASP A 362 33.60 11.75 -24.28
N THR A 363 33.25 11.92 -25.55
CA THR A 363 33.22 10.85 -26.55
C THR A 363 34.60 10.21 -26.78
N THR A 364 35.70 10.88 -26.47
CA THR A 364 37.03 10.26 -26.61
C THR A 364 37.27 9.18 -25.55
N SER A 365 36.66 9.33 -24.36
CA SER A 365 36.76 8.35 -23.28
C SER A 365 36.02 7.04 -23.56
N LEU A 366 35.02 7.06 -24.46
CA LEU A 366 34.34 5.86 -24.93
C LEU A 366 35.32 4.82 -25.51
N TYR A 367 36.28 5.28 -26.32
CA TYR A 367 37.23 4.38 -26.97
C TYR A 367 38.21 3.75 -25.98
N SER A 368 38.63 4.49 -24.95
CA SER A 368 39.45 3.92 -23.86
C SER A 368 38.66 2.91 -23.02
N ASP A 369 37.40 3.21 -22.73
CA ASP A 369 36.54 2.35 -21.92
C ASP A 369 36.20 1.05 -22.68
N LEU A 370 35.93 1.16 -23.98
CA LEU A 370 35.69 0.01 -24.86
C LEU A 370 36.92 -0.91 -24.96
N HIS A 371 38.11 -0.34 -25.04
CA HIS A 371 39.36 -1.11 -25.08
C HIS A 371 39.68 -1.76 -23.72
N GLY A 372 39.44 -1.05 -22.62
CA GLY A 372 39.53 -1.60 -21.27
C GLY A 372 38.55 -2.74 -21.02
N ALA A 373 37.32 -2.61 -21.53
CA ALA A 373 36.31 -3.66 -21.46
C ALA A 373 36.67 -4.89 -22.32
N ALA A 374 37.16 -4.71 -23.56
CA ALA A 374 37.67 -5.81 -24.39
C ALA A 374 38.83 -6.56 -23.73
N SER A 375 39.73 -5.84 -23.07
CA SER A 375 40.86 -6.43 -22.34
C SER A 375 40.41 -7.24 -21.12
N SER A 376 39.33 -6.81 -20.48
CA SER A 376 38.71 -7.50 -19.33
C SER A 376 37.87 -8.72 -19.77
N ALA A 377 37.29 -8.70 -20.97
CA ALA A 377 36.55 -9.82 -21.55
C ALA A 377 37.47 -10.90 -22.14
N SER A 378 38.63 -10.51 -22.68
CA SER A 378 39.63 -11.44 -23.25
C SER A 378 40.60 -12.01 -22.20
N GLY A 379 40.67 -11.39 -21.01
CA GLY A 379 41.47 -11.85 -19.88
C GLY A 379 40.57 -12.35 -18.76
N GLY A 380 40.35 -13.67 -18.68
CA GLY A 380 39.66 -14.27 -17.55
C GLY A 380 40.22 -13.77 -16.21
N ILE A 381 39.32 -13.28 -15.35
CA ILE A 381 39.45 -12.96 -13.92
C ILE A 381 40.90 -12.75 -13.45
N ILE A 382 41.40 -11.52 -13.58
CA ILE A 382 42.36 -10.97 -12.62
C ILE A 382 41.94 -9.54 -12.31
N SER A 383 41.63 -9.27 -11.04
CA SER A 383 41.31 -7.94 -10.51
C SER A 383 42.27 -6.88 -11.06
N ALA A 384 41.71 -5.90 -11.77
CA ALA A 384 42.45 -4.74 -12.24
C ALA A 384 42.78 -3.80 -11.06
N ARG A 385 43.95 -3.97 -10.44
CA ARG A 385 44.67 -2.83 -9.88
C ARG A 385 45.52 -2.23 -11.01
N ARG A 386 45.16 -1.00 -11.37
CA ARG A 386 45.82 -0.10 -12.32
C ARG A 386 47.35 -0.15 -12.23
N SER A 387 48.04 -0.37 -13.35
CA SER A 387 49.44 0.01 -13.53
C SER A 387 49.74 0.41 -14.97
N LEU A 388 50.21 1.65 -15.14
CA LEU A 388 50.79 2.22 -16.36
C LEU A 388 52.19 1.64 -16.65
N PRO A 389 52.72 1.79 -17.88
CA PRO A 389 53.85 1.00 -18.37
C PRO A 389 55.21 1.59 -18.00
N ALA A 390 56.19 0.73 -17.74
CA ALA A 390 57.60 1.10 -17.73
C ALA A 390 58.43 0.05 -18.47
N SER A 391 59.44 0.58 -19.14
CA SER A 391 60.25 0.07 -20.24
C SER A 391 61.24 -1.06 -19.91
N THR A 392 61.48 -1.91 -20.91
CA THR A 392 62.73 -2.57 -21.34
C THR A 392 63.80 -2.94 -20.30
N GLY A 393 64.10 -4.24 -20.21
CA GLY A 393 65.34 -4.80 -19.68
C GLY A 393 65.35 -6.32 -19.78
N ALA A 394 66.40 -6.88 -20.40
CA ALA A 394 66.52 -8.28 -20.81
C ALA A 394 66.98 -9.25 -19.71
N ASP A 395 66.75 -10.53 -19.99
CA ASP A 395 67.39 -11.76 -19.50
C ASP A 395 67.21 -12.25 -18.05
N GLY A 396 66.80 -13.53 -17.92
CA GLY A 396 67.17 -14.36 -16.76
C GLY A 396 66.11 -15.35 -16.25
N LYS A 397 66.17 -16.59 -16.77
CA LYS A 397 65.85 -17.90 -16.13
C LYS A 397 64.61 -18.04 -15.20
N ARG A 398 63.75 -18.97 -15.61
CA ARG A 398 62.77 -19.71 -14.77
C ARG A 398 63.43 -20.32 -13.53
N GLN A 399 62.82 -20.13 -12.34
CA GLN A 399 62.72 -21.15 -11.28
C GLN A 399 61.75 -20.76 -10.15
N GLY A 400 60.93 -21.73 -9.73
CA GLY A 400 60.63 -21.99 -8.31
C GLY A 400 59.58 -21.11 -7.61
N SER A 401 58.38 -21.64 -7.48
CA SER A 401 57.34 -21.19 -6.55
C SER A 401 57.83 -21.17 -5.10
N GLY A 402 57.74 -20.02 -4.46
CA GLY A 402 57.84 -19.85 -3.01
C GLY A 402 57.38 -18.44 -2.66
N ILE A 403 56.18 -18.32 -2.09
CA ILE A 403 55.66 -17.02 -1.63
C ILE A 403 56.49 -16.60 -0.41
N VAL A 404 57.47 -15.73 -0.63
CA VAL A 404 58.20 -15.06 0.45
C VAL A 404 57.41 -13.79 0.78
N LEU A 405 56.68 -13.83 1.89
CA LEU A 405 56.00 -12.67 2.44
C LEU A 405 57.05 -11.64 2.87
N ASP A 406 57.04 -10.50 2.20
CA ASP A 406 57.87 -9.35 2.53
C ASP A 406 57.37 -8.72 3.84
N MET A 407 58.04 -9.08 4.94
CA MET A 407 57.60 -8.76 6.29
C MET A 407 57.61 -7.26 6.58
N HIS A 408 58.35 -6.48 5.79
CA HIS A 408 58.30 -5.01 5.84
C HIS A 408 57.00 -4.46 5.27
N LYS A 409 56.45 -5.07 4.20
CA LYS A 409 55.14 -4.70 3.65
C LYS A 409 54.00 -5.13 4.55
N VAL A 410 54.12 -6.27 5.24
CA VAL A 410 53.14 -6.70 6.26
C VAL A 410 53.13 -5.71 7.43
N ALA A 411 54.29 -5.29 7.92
CA ALA A 411 54.39 -4.29 8.97
C ALA A 411 53.84 -2.90 8.54
N GLN A 412 54.01 -2.54 7.27
CA GLN A 412 53.44 -1.32 6.72
C GLN A 412 51.90 -1.41 6.59
N LEU A 413 51.38 -2.51 6.05
CA LEU A 413 49.94 -2.77 5.98
C LEU A 413 49.30 -2.85 7.37
N GLN A 414 49.98 -3.40 8.37
CA GLN A 414 49.49 -3.41 9.76
C GLN A 414 49.48 -2.01 10.38
N ARG A 415 50.45 -1.15 10.08
CA ARG A 415 50.42 0.26 10.50
C ARG A 415 49.33 1.06 9.80
N GLU A 416 49.12 0.83 8.50
CA GLU A 416 48.05 1.46 7.74
C GLU A 416 46.67 0.98 8.22
N THR A 417 46.53 -0.31 8.53
CA THR A 417 45.30 -0.87 9.11
C THR A 417 45.04 -0.33 10.52
N ALA A 418 46.09 -0.19 11.36
CA ALA A 418 45.96 0.41 12.68
C ALA A 418 45.60 1.91 12.61
N ALA A 419 46.11 2.64 11.63
CA ALA A 419 45.79 4.05 11.41
C ALA A 419 44.34 4.23 10.94
N VAL A 420 43.85 3.35 10.04
CA VAL A 420 42.46 3.37 9.57
C VAL A 420 41.49 2.91 10.66
N SER A 421 41.86 1.92 11.49
CA SER A 421 41.07 1.54 12.67
C SER A 421 41.02 2.64 13.73
N ALA A 422 42.10 3.42 13.92
CA ALA A 422 42.10 4.57 14.81
C ALA A 422 41.23 5.73 14.29
N LEU A 423 41.21 5.95 12.97
CA LEU A 423 40.34 6.93 12.32
C LEU A 423 38.86 6.53 12.42
N LEU A 424 38.54 5.25 12.23
CA LEU A 424 37.18 4.74 12.41
C LEU A 424 36.75 4.73 13.89
N ALA A 425 37.66 4.46 14.83
CA ALA A 425 37.37 4.56 16.27
C ALA A 425 37.01 5.99 16.72
N ASN A 426 37.51 7.02 16.03
CA ASN A 426 37.13 8.42 16.27
C ASN A 426 35.79 8.81 15.64
N VAL A 427 35.27 8.02 14.69
CA VAL A 427 33.94 8.24 14.10
C VAL A 427 32.85 7.53 14.91
N PHE A 428 33.19 6.45 15.63
CA PHE A 428 32.28 5.75 16.55
C PHE A 428 32.32 6.25 18.00
N LYS A 429 33.15 7.25 18.32
CA LYS A 429 32.96 8.10 19.50
C LYS A 429 31.97 9.20 19.15
N GLY A 430 30.70 8.82 19.08
CA GLY A 430 29.61 9.77 19.25
C GLY A 430 29.73 10.44 20.62
N ASP A 431 29.27 11.68 20.66
CA ASP A 431 29.07 12.49 21.84
C ASP A 431 28.58 11.65 23.03
N GLN A 432 29.53 11.31 23.91
CA GLN A 432 29.24 11.12 25.32
C GLN A 432 29.42 12.50 25.94
N GLU A 433 28.41 13.35 25.80
CA GLU A 433 28.20 14.41 26.78
C GLU A 433 27.60 13.75 28.03
N ASP A 434 28.29 13.98 29.13
CA ASP A 434 28.02 13.45 30.45
C ASP A 434 26.57 13.67 30.90
N GLU A 435 25.99 12.63 31.48
CA GLU A 435 24.88 12.76 32.43
C GLU A 435 25.32 13.65 33.60
N GLN A 436 24.97 14.93 33.56
CA GLN A 436 24.83 15.75 34.75
C GLN A 436 23.37 16.07 34.99
N ILE A 437 22.84 15.38 35.99
CA ILE A 437 21.59 15.67 36.68
C ILE A 437 21.65 17.11 37.20
N SER A 438 20.83 18.00 36.63
CA SER A 438 20.42 19.23 37.30
C SER A 438 18.93 19.44 37.06
N ALA A 439 18.16 19.26 38.13
CA ALA A 439 16.82 19.76 38.26
C ALA A 439 16.89 21.30 38.30
N GLU A 440 16.21 21.96 37.36
CA GLU A 440 15.57 23.29 37.46
C GLU A 440 15.42 23.88 36.05
N ALA A 441 14.20 23.83 35.51
CA ALA A 441 13.58 24.89 34.70
C ALA A 441 12.23 24.42 34.14
N THR A 442 11.32 24.02 35.04
CA THR A 442 9.88 24.00 34.75
C THR A 442 9.37 25.43 34.86
N ALA A 443 9.59 26.25 33.85
CA ALA A 443 8.88 27.52 33.61
C ALA A 443 9.52 28.23 32.41
N GLN A 444 9.01 27.97 31.21
CA GLN A 444 8.95 28.89 30.06
C GLN A 444 8.66 28.07 28.81
N ASN A 445 7.37 27.85 28.56
CA ASN A 445 6.74 27.69 27.24
C ASN A 445 5.22 27.56 27.45
N ALA A 446 4.65 28.57 28.12
CA ALA A 446 3.22 28.69 28.40
C ALA A 446 2.61 29.99 27.82
N SER A 447 3.26 30.61 26.84
CA SER A 447 2.73 31.82 26.18
C SER A 447 2.63 31.75 24.66
N ASP A 448 3.07 30.67 24.01
CA ASP A 448 2.93 30.46 22.56
C ASP A 448 1.89 29.39 22.18
N ALA A 449 1.21 28.80 23.17
CA ALA A 449 0.18 27.77 22.94
C ALA A 449 -1.22 28.34 22.71
N GLU A 450 -1.45 29.65 22.91
CA GLU A 450 -2.77 30.28 22.72
C GLU A 450 -3.05 30.73 21.27
N THR A 451 -2.03 30.70 20.39
CA THR A 451 -2.11 31.30 19.04
C THR A 451 -2.16 30.28 17.91
N HIS A 452 -1.90 28.99 18.17
CA HIS A 452 -1.99 27.92 17.18
C HIS A 452 -2.99 26.85 17.65
N LEU A 453 -4.28 27.16 17.53
CA LEU A 453 -5.35 26.20 17.74
C LEU A 453 -5.31 25.15 16.61
N TYR A 454 -5.19 23.87 16.97
CA TYR A 454 -5.38 22.73 16.07
C TYR A 454 -4.48 22.72 14.83
N GLY A 455 -3.27 23.29 14.90
CA GLY A 455 -2.31 23.31 13.78
C GLY A 455 -2.63 24.35 12.69
N LEU A 456 -3.65 25.19 12.91
CA LEU A 456 -3.93 26.36 12.06
C LEU A 456 -2.91 27.47 12.33
N ASP A 457 -2.65 28.29 11.31
CA ASP A 457 -1.85 29.49 11.47
C ASP A 457 -2.56 30.54 12.36
N THR A 458 -1.86 31.61 12.69
CA THR A 458 -2.36 32.67 13.58
C THR A 458 -3.57 33.42 13.03
N GLU A 459 -3.77 33.44 11.71
CA GLU A 459 -4.85 34.17 11.05
C GLU A 459 -6.12 33.30 10.94
N HIS A 460 -5.97 32.02 10.58
CA HIS A 460 -7.07 31.05 10.51
C HIS A 460 -7.59 30.65 11.90
N SER A 461 -6.74 30.61 12.93
CA SER A 461 -7.18 30.39 14.31
C SER A 461 -7.98 31.58 14.88
N ALA A 462 -7.60 32.81 14.53
CA ALA A 462 -8.38 34.01 14.85
C ALA A 462 -9.72 34.04 14.09
N PHE A 463 -9.72 33.61 12.82
CA PHE A 463 -10.93 33.50 12.01
C PHE A 463 -11.89 32.42 12.54
N LEU A 464 -11.38 31.27 12.98
CA LEU A 464 -12.17 30.21 13.62
C LEU A 464 -12.87 30.70 14.90
N ARG A 465 -12.16 31.45 15.76
CA ARG A 465 -12.75 32.07 16.96
C ARG A 465 -13.88 33.05 16.61
N LEU A 466 -13.73 33.80 15.52
CA LEU A 466 -14.76 34.73 15.04
C LEU A 466 -15.98 33.98 14.50
N LEU A 467 -15.78 32.92 13.71
CA LEU A 467 -16.85 32.09 13.19
C LEU A 467 -17.73 31.55 14.32
N VAL A 468 -17.14 30.92 15.34
CA VAL A 468 -17.85 30.28 16.47
C VAL A 468 -18.65 31.26 17.34
N SER A 469 -18.43 32.58 17.22
CA SER A 469 -19.18 33.58 18.00
C SER A 469 -20.66 33.71 17.63
N ARG A 470 -21.08 33.21 16.46
CA ARG A 470 -22.48 33.24 16.01
C ARG A 470 -22.82 31.91 15.32
N ASN A 471 -24.10 31.55 15.31
CA ASN A 471 -24.59 30.30 14.71
C ASN A 471 -24.84 30.39 13.19
N ALA A 472 -25.01 31.59 12.66
CA ALA A 472 -25.17 31.84 11.23
C ALA A 472 -24.57 33.19 10.84
N TRP A 473 -23.97 33.24 9.66
CA TRP A 473 -23.36 34.43 9.09
C TRP A 473 -23.87 34.68 7.67
N THR A 474 -24.07 35.93 7.30
CA THR A 474 -24.26 36.29 5.88
C THR A 474 -22.92 36.31 5.18
N ARG A 475 -22.87 35.90 3.90
CA ARG A 475 -21.63 35.87 3.13
C ARG A 475 -20.90 37.22 3.13
N GLN A 476 -21.65 38.31 2.94
CA GLN A 476 -21.11 39.66 2.94
C GLN A 476 -20.46 40.08 4.27
N ALA A 477 -20.95 39.57 5.41
CA ALA A 477 -20.35 39.87 6.71
C ALA A 477 -19.01 39.12 6.90
N LEU A 478 -18.92 37.88 6.41
CA LEU A 478 -17.68 37.11 6.46
C LEU A 478 -16.64 37.61 5.47
N GLU A 479 -17.02 38.03 4.27
CA GLU A 479 -16.09 38.63 3.31
C GLU A 479 -15.43 39.90 3.88
N ASN A 480 -16.19 40.73 4.60
CA ASN A 480 -15.64 41.91 5.28
C ASN A 480 -14.69 41.53 6.44
N ALA A 481 -14.99 40.46 7.15
CA ALA A 481 -14.16 39.96 8.25
C ALA A 481 -12.83 39.37 7.74
N THR A 482 -12.88 38.54 6.68
CA THR A 482 -11.69 37.93 6.09
C THR A 482 -10.83 38.95 5.35
N ALA A 483 -11.43 39.98 4.72
CA ALA A 483 -10.69 41.08 4.11
C ALA A 483 -9.90 41.92 5.13
N THR A 484 -10.36 41.98 6.39
CA THR A 484 -9.60 42.65 7.47
C THR A 484 -8.40 41.81 7.93
N MET A 485 -8.45 40.50 7.70
CA MET A 485 -7.42 39.51 8.07
C MET A 485 -6.54 39.09 6.87
N ASP A 486 -6.67 39.74 5.71
CA ASP A 486 -5.98 39.43 4.44
C ASP A 486 -6.18 37.97 3.92
N LEU A 487 -7.30 37.35 4.29
CA LEU A 487 -7.67 35.99 3.90
C LEU A 487 -8.74 35.96 2.80
N MET A 488 -8.65 34.98 1.90
CA MET A 488 -9.70 34.68 0.93
C MET A 488 -10.80 33.85 1.60
N LEU A 489 -12.05 34.32 1.58
CA LEU A 489 -13.15 33.71 2.33
C LEU A 489 -13.32 32.21 2.03
N ASP A 490 -13.49 31.85 0.76
CA ASP A 490 -13.78 30.46 0.38
C ASP A 490 -12.59 29.53 0.73
N GLY A 491 -11.35 30.00 0.56
CA GLY A 491 -10.15 29.23 0.92
C GLY A 491 -9.97 29.07 2.43
N ALA A 492 -10.29 30.09 3.21
CA ALA A 492 -10.22 30.02 4.67
C ALA A 492 -11.30 29.10 5.25
N LEU A 493 -12.51 29.10 4.68
CA LEU A 493 -13.58 28.17 5.09
C LEU A 493 -13.26 26.72 4.70
N GLU A 494 -12.68 26.50 3.52
CA GLU A 494 -12.23 25.18 3.07
C GLU A 494 -11.14 24.64 4.01
N GLN A 495 -10.10 25.43 4.30
CA GLN A 495 -9.01 25.01 5.19
C GLN A 495 -9.47 24.72 6.63
N ILE A 496 -10.43 25.50 7.14
CA ILE A 496 -11.04 25.27 8.47
C ILE A 496 -11.92 24.01 8.46
N ASN A 497 -12.72 23.81 7.40
CA ASN A 497 -13.54 22.62 7.25
C ASN A 497 -12.69 21.36 7.08
N ASP A 498 -11.61 21.42 6.32
CA ASP A 498 -10.66 20.31 6.13
C ASP A 498 -9.99 19.91 7.45
N MET A 499 -9.48 20.90 8.22
CA MET A 499 -8.95 20.67 9.56
C MET A 499 -9.99 19.98 10.46
N ALA A 500 -11.23 20.46 10.43
CA ALA A 500 -12.30 19.94 11.24
C ALA A 500 -12.74 18.53 10.82
N PHE A 501 -12.70 18.22 9.53
CA PHE A 501 -12.89 16.87 9.02
C PHE A 501 -11.76 15.93 9.47
N GLU A 502 -10.50 16.39 9.44
CA GLU A 502 -9.36 15.58 9.87
C GLU A 502 -9.39 15.24 11.36
N LEU A 503 -9.86 16.16 12.21
CA LEU A 503 -9.85 15.98 13.67
C LEU A 503 -11.15 15.45 14.25
N PHE A 504 -12.30 15.87 13.71
CA PHE A 504 -13.62 15.62 14.29
C PHE A 504 -14.61 14.93 13.33
N ASP A 505 -14.19 14.65 12.08
CA ASP A 505 -14.99 14.00 11.02
C ASP A 505 -16.29 14.77 10.68
N MET A 506 -16.29 16.09 10.87
CA MET A 506 -17.41 16.99 10.53
C MET A 506 -16.93 18.39 10.14
N PRO A 507 -17.63 19.09 9.23
CA PRO A 507 -17.30 20.46 8.86
C PRO A 507 -17.74 21.47 9.92
N VAL A 508 -17.02 22.59 10.01
CA VAL A 508 -17.38 23.72 10.89
C VAL A 508 -18.53 24.53 10.30
N SER A 509 -18.55 24.68 8.98
CA SER A 509 -19.50 25.55 8.28
C SER A 509 -20.08 24.88 7.04
N GLU A 510 -21.38 25.08 6.82
CA GLU A 510 -22.12 24.57 5.66
C GLU A 510 -23.05 25.65 5.08
N GLY A 511 -23.25 25.63 3.76
CA GLY A 511 -24.12 26.57 3.04
C GLY A 511 -23.37 27.75 2.39
N ASP A 512 -24.02 28.38 1.40
CA ASP A 512 -23.43 29.47 0.61
C ASP A 512 -23.90 30.87 1.06
N ASP A 513 -25.17 31.02 1.45
CA ASP A 513 -25.75 32.22 2.09
C ASP A 513 -27.16 31.88 2.64
N PRO A 514 -27.40 31.90 3.97
CA PRO A 514 -26.43 32.13 5.03
C PRO A 514 -25.48 30.94 5.22
N ILE A 515 -24.27 31.22 5.67
CA ILE A 515 -23.30 30.21 6.11
C ILE A 515 -23.69 29.81 7.53
N GLU A 516 -24.11 28.57 7.70
CA GLU A 516 -24.55 27.99 8.97
C GLU A 516 -23.37 27.29 9.65
N ILE A 517 -23.21 27.50 10.96
CA ILE A 517 -22.13 26.89 11.74
C ILE A 517 -22.70 25.70 12.49
N ASN A 518 -22.06 24.54 12.30
CA ASN A 518 -22.52 23.29 12.85
C ASN A 518 -22.44 23.32 14.39
N PRO A 519 -23.56 23.27 15.13
CA PRO A 519 -23.53 23.38 16.59
C PRO A 519 -22.90 22.16 17.27
N ASP A 520 -22.86 21.01 16.60
CA ASP A 520 -22.31 19.78 17.15
C ASP A 520 -20.78 19.88 17.30
N ILE A 521 -20.11 20.57 16.37
CA ILE A 521 -18.66 20.79 16.44
C ILE A 521 -18.25 21.77 17.53
N LEU A 522 -19.14 22.69 17.91
CA LEU A 522 -18.89 23.65 18.99
C LEU A 522 -18.71 22.99 20.35
N SER A 523 -19.27 21.77 20.52
CA SER A 523 -19.12 21.00 21.76
C SER A 523 -17.79 20.25 21.85
N GLU A 524 -17.16 19.97 20.69
CA GLU A 524 -15.88 19.26 20.56
C GLU A 524 -14.69 20.23 20.47
N LEU A 525 -14.90 21.43 19.95
CA LEU A 525 -13.89 22.50 19.94
C LEU A 525 -13.68 23.06 21.35
N THR A 526 -12.61 22.67 22.03
CA THR A 526 -12.14 23.40 23.22
C THR A 526 -11.50 24.72 22.77
N LEU A 527 -12.31 25.78 22.66
CA LEU A 527 -11.90 27.12 22.23
C LEU A 527 -11.65 28.09 23.40
#